data_AF-A0A645DSD4-F1
#
_entry.id   AF-A0A645DSD4-F1
#
_cell.length_a   1.000
_cell.length_b   1.000
_cell.length_c   1.000
_cell.angle_alpha   90.00
_cell.angle_beta   90.00
_cell.angle_gamma   90.00
#
_symmetry.space_group_name_H-M   'P 1'
#
loop_
_entity.id
_entity.type
_entity.pdbx_description
1 polymer ?
#
loop_
_entity_poly.entity_id
_entity_poly.type
_entity_poly.pdbx_seq_one_letter_code
_entity_poly.pdbx_strand_id
1 'polypeptide(L)'
;MAAKIEEATGIPTFLDNDANCAGLAEAIIGAGKLFPIVYYTTISTGIGGALIVNGKLVSGKNGYAGEVGNLIVDPYRDPFNNLNPGASESEASGRALIRKGQAVFGEKVQSAKDVFDLYEQGDEEAIKLVDQMTTDLAIMFSHVALVTDPHIFVLGGGVMKSKAVWMPKMIEKFKSFVHPGMREVIFTEAECSEPGIMGAAMLPISNGL
;
A
#
# COMPACT_ATOMS: atom_id res chain seq x y z
N MET A 1 1.78 -18.62 -17.29
CA MET A 1 0.87 -19.38 -16.41
C MET A 1 -0.56 -19.33 -16.95
N ALA A 2 -1.14 -18.15 -17.14
CA ALA A 2 -2.47 -17.97 -17.75
C ALA A 2 -2.71 -18.81 -19.02
N ALA A 3 -1.83 -18.70 -20.02
CA ALA A 3 -1.95 -19.48 -21.28
C ALA A 3 -2.03 -21.01 -21.08
N LYS A 4 -1.34 -21.57 -20.07
CA LYS A 4 -1.39 -23.00 -19.77
C LYS A 4 -2.73 -23.42 -19.15
N ILE A 5 -3.33 -22.53 -18.35
CA ILE A 5 -4.64 -22.76 -17.72
C ILE A 5 -5.73 -22.64 -18.79
N GLU A 6 -5.63 -21.64 -19.65
CA GLU A 6 -6.55 -21.43 -20.76
C GLU A 6 -6.52 -22.62 -21.74
N GLU A 7 -5.34 -23.12 -22.11
CA GLU A 7 -5.18 -24.32 -22.94
C GLU A 7 -5.84 -25.56 -22.30
N ALA A 8 -5.72 -25.72 -20.98
CA ALA A 8 -6.27 -26.88 -20.26
C ALA A 8 -7.79 -26.80 -20.02
N THR A 9 -8.37 -25.59 -19.97
CA THR A 9 -9.77 -25.37 -19.57
C THR A 9 -10.68 -24.93 -20.71
N GLY A 10 -10.11 -24.36 -21.78
CA GLY A 10 -10.87 -23.68 -22.84
C GLY A 10 -11.55 -22.39 -22.40
N ILE A 11 -11.21 -21.84 -21.23
CA ILE A 11 -11.81 -20.63 -20.66
C ILE A 11 -10.77 -19.50 -20.69
N PRO A 12 -11.10 -18.30 -21.21
CA PRO A 12 -10.21 -17.13 -21.18
C PRO A 12 -9.65 -16.90 -19.77
N THR A 13 -8.32 -16.88 -19.63
CA THR A 13 -7.67 -16.81 -18.32
C THR A 13 -6.83 -15.54 -18.19
N PHE A 14 -7.06 -14.81 -17.09
CA PHE A 14 -6.31 -13.60 -16.75
C PHE A 14 -5.47 -13.85 -15.49
N LEU A 15 -4.32 -13.21 -15.42
CA LEU A 15 -3.41 -13.31 -14.28
C LEU A 15 -2.83 -11.93 -13.99
N ASP A 16 -2.89 -11.53 -12.74
CA ASP A 16 -2.25 -10.32 -12.23
C ASP A 16 -1.76 -10.58 -10.79
N ASN A 17 -1.02 -9.64 -10.21
CA ASN A 17 -0.56 -9.74 -8.82
C ASN A 17 -1.71 -9.54 -7.82
N ASP A 18 -1.51 -9.97 -6.58
CA ASP A 18 -2.51 -9.97 -5.52
C ASP A 18 -2.94 -8.56 -5.09
N ALA A 19 -1.99 -7.60 -5.02
CA ALA A 19 -2.30 -6.21 -4.71
C ALA A 19 -3.13 -5.53 -5.82
N ASN A 20 -2.85 -5.85 -7.08
CA ASN A 20 -3.62 -5.41 -8.24
C ASN A 20 -5.04 -5.96 -8.22
N CYS A 21 -5.19 -7.27 -7.96
CA CYS A 21 -6.50 -7.87 -7.75
C CYS A 21 -7.24 -7.19 -6.60
N ALA A 22 -6.59 -7.04 -5.44
CA ALA A 22 -7.19 -6.40 -4.29
C ALA A 22 -7.66 -4.97 -4.57
N GLY A 23 -6.84 -4.17 -5.25
CA GLY A 23 -7.21 -2.82 -5.64
C GLY A 23 -8.37 -2.78 -6.63
N LEU A 24 -8.44 -3.74 -7.56
CA LEU A 24 -9.56 -3.85 -8.49
C LEU A 24 -10.87 -4.18 -7.76
N ALA A 25 -10.84 -5.07 -6.76
CA ALA A 25 -12.00 -5.35 -5.92
C ALA A 25 -12.50 -4.10 -5.20
N GLU A 26 -11.59 -3.37 -4.54
CA GLU A 26 -11.93 -2.14 -3.83
C GLU A 26 -12.48 -1.06 -4.75
N ALA A 27 -11.96 -0.96 -5.97
CA ALA A 27 -12.40 0.03 -6.95
C ALA A 27 -13.74 -0.31 -7.61
N ILE A 28 -14.17 -1.58 -7.65
CA ILE A 28 -15.42 -1.97 -8.32
C ILE A 28 -16.56 -2.21 -7.31
N ILE A 29 -16.29 -2.87 -6.19
CA ILE A 29 -17.34 -3.22 -5.21
C ILE A 29 -17.07 -2.73 -3.78
N GLY A 30 -15.83 -2.35 -3.47
CA GLY A 30 -15.42 -1.94 -2.13
C GLY A 30 -15.46 -0.42 -1.93
N ALA A 31 -14.50 0.07 -1.15
CA ALA A 31 -14.46 1.44 -0.65
C ALA A 31 -14.28 2.50 -1.75
N GLY A 32 -13.73 2.10 -2.91
CA GLY A 32 -13.44 2.96 -4.05
C GLY A 32 -14.56 3.04 -5.10
N LYS A 33 -15.64 2.24 -4.99
CA LYS A 33 -16.63 2.02 -6.06
C LYS A 33 -17.34 3.25 -6.64
N LEU A 34 -17.34 4.38 -5.92
CA LEU A 34 -17.98 5.63 -6.35
C LEU A 34 -17.00 6.59 -7.04
N PHE A 35 -15.72 6.22 -7.15
CA PHE A 35 -14.67 7.11 -7.62
C PHE A 35 -14.04 6.61 -8.92
N PRO A 36 -13.77 7.51 -9.88
CA PRO A 36 -13.18 7.12 -11.16
C PRO A 36 -11.67 6.83 -11.06
N ILE A 37 -10.93 7.52 -10.19
CA ILE A 37 -9.49 7.27 -9.99
C ILE A 37 -9.29 6.80 -8.55
N VAL A 38 -9.02 5.51 -8.40
CA VAL A 38 -8.81 4.84 -7.12
C VAL A 38 -7.36 4.37 -7.07
N TYR A 39 -6.66 4.72 -6.00
CA TYR A 39 -5.35 4.17 -5.71
C TYR A 39 -5.44 3.24 -4.50
N TYR A 40 -5.20 1.96 -4.70
CA TYR A 40 -5.14 0.99 -3.62
C TYR A 40 -3.71 0.86 -3.11
N THR A 41 -3.53 0.71 -1.80
CA THR A 41 -2.23 0.38 -1.20
C THR A 41 -2.42 -0.62 -0.07
N THR A 42 -1.68 -1.73 -0.13
CA THR A 42 -1.61 -2.68 0.98
C THR A 42 -0.35 -2.44 1.78
N ILE A 43 -0.49 -2.27 3.10
CA ILE A 43 0.62 -2.12 4.05
C ILE A 43 0.55 -3.31 5.02
N SER A 44 1.39 -4.31 4.76
CA SER A 44 1.40 -5.57 5.49
C SER A 44 2.85 -5.99 5.76
N THR A 45 3.24 -7.23 5.48
CA THR A 45 4.66 -7.64 5.49
C THR A 45 5.52 -6.75 4.57
N GLY A 46 4.98 -6.39 3.41
CA GLY A 46 5.56 -5.44 2.45
C GLY A 46 4.62 -4.27 2.15
N ILE A 47 4.90 -3.54 1.07
CA ILE A 47 4.03 -2.48 0.54
C ILE A 47 3.78 -2.74 -0.94
N GLY A 48 2.50 -2.93 -1.30
CA GLY A 48 2.05 -3.05 -2.69
C GLY A 48 1.06 -1.94 -3.02
N GLY A 49 0.90 -1.61 -4.30
CA GLY A 49 -0.07 -0.62 -4.74
C GLY A 49 -0.64 -0.92 -6.12
N ALA A 50 -1.80 -0.35 -6.40
CA ALA A 50 -2.51 -0.53 -7.65
C ALA A 50 -3.25 0.76 -8.03
N LEU A 51 -3.09 1.20 -9.28
CA LEU A 51 -3.86 2.30 -9.85
C LEU A 51 -5.02 1.74 -10.67
N ILE A 52 -6.23 2.18 -10.35
CA ILE A 52 -7.45 1.83 -11.07
C ILE A 52 -8.08 3.11 -11.61
N VAL A 53 -8.37 3.13 -12.91
CA VAL A 53 -9.00 4.24 -13.62
C VAL A 53 -10.26 3.74 -14.32
N ASN A 54 -11.42 4.28 -13.94
CA ASN A 54 -12.73 3.92 -14.45
C ASN A 54 -12.99 2.40 -14.37
N GLY A 55 -12.69 1.80 -13.21
CA GLY A 55 -12.84 0.36 -12.98
C GLY A 55 -11.86 -0.52 -13.76
N LYS A 56 -10.83 0.07 -14.38
CA LYS A 56 -9.79 -0.66 -15.11
C LYS A 56 -8.44 -0.50 -14.44
N LEU A 57 -7.79 -1.63 -14.19
CA LEU A 57 -6.44 -1.67 -13.66
C LEU A 57 -5.43 -1.10 -14.67
N VAL A 58 -4.54 -0.24 -14.18
CA VAL A 58 -3.40 0.28 -14.94
C VAL A 58 -2.16 -0.54 -14.56
N SER A 59 -1.94 -1.66 -15.25
CA SER A 59 -0.80 -2.57 -14.97
C SER A 59 0.53 -2.13 -15.62
N GLY A 60 0.49 -1.17 -16.55
CA GLY A 60 1.65 -0.70 -17.30
C GLY A 60 2.18 -1.73 -18.32
N LYS A 61 3.21 -1.36 -19.09
CA LYS A 61 3.73 -2.17 -20.21
C LYS A 61 4.17 -3.58 -19.79
N ASN A 62 4.81 -3.68 -18.63
CA ASN A 62 5.43 -4.91 -18.14
C ASN A 62 4.73 -5.47 -16.88
N GLY A 63 3.59 -4.93 -16.47
CA GLY A 63 2.90 -5.36 -15.24
C GLY A 63 3.45 -4.74 -13.93
N TYR A 64 4.39 -3.81 -14.00
CA TYR A 64 5.05 -3.18 -12.83
C TYR A 64 4.53 -1.78 -12.50
N ALA A 65 3.43 -1.33 -13.11
CA ALA A 65 2.83 -0.08 -12.64
C ALA A 65 2.24 -0.30 -11.23
N GLY A 66 2.44 0.68 -10.35
CA GLY A 66 1.94 0.61 -8.98
C GLY A 66 2.91 -0.01 -7.96
N GLU A 67 4.16 -0.33 -8.35
CA GLU A 67 5.26 -0.84 -7.50
C GLU A 67 5.76 0.21 -6.47
N VAL A 68 4.85 0.77 -5.68
CA VAL A 68 5.10 1.89 -4.76
C VAL A 68 5.99 1.52 -3.59
N GLY A 69 6.10 0.24 -3.26
CA GLY A 69 7.08 -0.29 -2.31
C GLY A 69 8.53 0.03 -2.68
N ASN A 70 8.80 0.30 -3.97
CA ASN A 70 10.12 0.66 -4.49
C ASN A 70 10.35 2.19 -4.58
N LEU A 71 9.35 3.02 -4.28
CA LEU A 71 9.54 4.47 -4.28
C LEU A 71 10.55 4.85 -3.20
N ILE A 72 11.55 5.63 -3.58
CA ILE A 72 12.57 6.11 -2.66
C ILE A 72 11.98 7.28 -1.85
N VAL A 73 11.84 7.09 -0.54
CA VAL A 73 11.41 8.14 0.39
C VAL A 73 12.60 8.90 0.98
N ASP A 74 13.79 8.28 0.97
CA ASP A 74 15.04 8.90 1.42
C ASP A 74 16.26 8.19 0.81
N PRO A 75 16.93 8.78 -0.20
CA PRO A 75 18.02 8.11 -0.92
C PRO A 75 19.30 7.91 -0.08
N TYR A 76 19.38 8.49 1.12
CA TYR A 76 20.56 8.43 1.98
C TYR A 76 20.50 7.31 3.04
N ARG A 77 19.46 6.48 3.01
CA ARG A 77 19.32 5.31 3.90
C ARG A 77 20.04 4.09 3.36
N ASP A 78 20.25 3.11 4.22
CA ASP A 78 20.85 1.85 3.81
C ASP A 78 19.92 1.02 2.92
N PRO A 79 20.45 0.32 1.92
CA PRO A 79 19.68 -0.68 1.18
C PRO A 79 19.26 -1.82 2.10
N PHE A 80 18.14 -2.47 1.78
CA PHE A 80 17.68 -3.64 2.51
C PHE A 80 17.12 -4.70 1.56
N ASN A 81 17.61 -5.94 1.72
CA ASN A 81 17.37 -7.03 0.77
C ASN A 81 17.73 -6.57 -0.66
N ASN A 82 16.83 -6.80 -1.61
CA ASN A 82 17.00 -6.42 -3.01
C ASN A 82 16.30 -5.09 -3.34
N LEU A 83 15.88 -4.31 -2.34
CA LEU A 83 15.24 -3.01 -2.53
C LEU A 83 16.29 -1.90 -2.54
N ASN A 84 15.97 -0.82 -3.25
CA ASN A 84 16.83 0.37 -3.30
C ASN A 84 17.00 1.00 -1.90
N PRO A 85 18.11 1.72 -1.67
CA PRO A 85 18.26 2.66 -0.55
C PRO A 85 17.00 3.50 -0.32
N GLY A 86 16.43 3.40 0.88
CA GLY A 86 15.23 4.15 1.29
C GLY A 86 13.96 3.84 0.51
N ALA A 87 13.82 2.65 -0.06
CA ALA A 87 12.56 2.19 -0.63
C ALA A 87 11.45 2.21 0.44
N SER A 88 10.26 2.71 0.10
CA SER A 88 9.15 2.84 1.04
C SER A 88 8.81 1.54 1.76
N GLU A 89 8.90 0.38 1.09
CA GLU A 89 8.71 -0.92 1.72
C GLU A 89 9.79 -1.23 2.77
N SER A 90 11.06 -0.93 2.49
CA SER A 90 12.13 -1.16 3.48
C SER A 90 11.97 -0.25 4.68
N GLU A 91 11.31 0.89 4.50
CA GLU A 91 11.23 1.92 5.53
C GLU A 91 9.94 1.90 6.35
N ALA A 92 8.81 1.51 5.75
CA ALA A 92 7.48 1.70 6.34
C ALA A 92 6.55 0.48 6.28
N SER A 93 7.04 -0.71 5.89
CA SER A 93 6.26 -1.96 5.99
C SER A 93 6.22 -2.53 7.40
N GLY A 94 5.37 -3.54 7.63
CA GLY A 94 5.40 -4.33 8.87
C GLY A 94 6.74 -5.02 9.09
N ARG A 95 7.41 -5.50 8.03
CA ARG A 95 8.77 -6.05 8.12
C ARG A 95 9.80 -4.98 8.47
N ALA A 96 9.63 -3.75 7.97
CA ALA A 96 10.46 -2.62 8.35
C ALA A 96 10.35 -2.31 9.84
N LEU A 97 9.12 -2.26 10.38
CA LEU A 97 8.87 -2.04 11.79
C LEU A 97 9.48 -3.14 12.66
N ILE A 98 9.31 -4.42 12.30
CA ILE A 98 9.91 -5.53 13.05
C ILE A 98 11.43 -5.38 13.07
N ARG A 99 12.07 -5.17 11.91
CA ARG A 99 13.52 -5.02 11.80
C ARG A 99 14.05 -3.85 12.63
N LYS A 100 13.45 -2.67 12.46
CA LYS A 100 13.88 -1.45 13.16
C LYS A 100 13.60 -1.56 14.67
N GLY A 101 12.46 -2.15 15.05
CA GLY A 101 12.12 -2.42 16.44
C GLY A 101 13.07 -3.43 17.09
N GLN A 102 13.45 -4.51 16.42
CA GLN A 102 14.43 -5.48 16.94
C GLN A 102 15.81 -4.88 17.15
N ALA A 103 16.23 -3.95 16.29
CA ALA A 103 17.50 -3.24 16.46
C ALA A 103 17.55 -2.40 17.75
N VAL A 104 16.39 -1.97 18.26
CA VAL A 104 16.27 -1.14 19.47
C VAL A 104 15.91 -1.97 20.71
N PHE A 105 14.94 -2.87 20.58
CA PHE A 105 14.30 -3.56 21.71
C PHE A 105 14.65 -5.05 21.81
N GLY A 106 15.41 -5.59 20.84
CA GLY A 106 15.78 -7.01 20.79
C GLY A 106 14.56 -7.93 20.66
N GLU A 107 14.57 -9.02 21.42
CA GLU A 107 13.54 -10.07 21.36
C GLU A 107 12.14 -9.64 21.83
N LYS A 108 12.00 -8.43 22.40
CA LYS A 108 10.70 -7.86 22.75
C LYS A 108 9.83 -7.58 21.53
N VAL A 109 10.42 -7.46 20.34
CA VAL A 109 9.71 -7.22 19.08
C VAL A 109 9.78 -8.46 18.21
N GLN A 110 8.64 -9.11 18.02
CA GLN A 110 8.46 -10.25 17.11
C GLN A 110 7.45 -9.95 16.00
N SER A 111 6.67 -8.90 16.17
CA SER A 111 5.65 -8.43 15.24
C SER A 111 5.61 -6.89 15.19
N ALA A 112 5.05 -6.33 14.12
CA ALA A 112 4.83 -4.88 14.05
C ALA A 112 3.90 -4.38 15.17
N LYS A 113 3.00 -5.24 15.67
CA LYS A 113 2.11 -4.94 16.79
C LYS A 113 2.90 -4.59 18.04
N ASP A 114 3.99 -5.29 18.32
CA ASP A 114 4.79 -5.05 19.53
C ASP A 114 5.38 -3.63 19.54
N VAL A 115 5.77 -3.11 18.37
CA VAL A 115 6.24 -1.71 18.24
C VAL A 115 5.10 -0.72 18.50
N PHE A 116 3.89 -1.00 18.01
CA PHE A 116 2.72 -0.16 18.27
C PHE A 116 2.27 -0.23 19.75
N ASP A 117 2.36 -1.40 20.39
CA ASP A 117 2.04 -1.55 21.81
C ASP A 117 3.01 -0.75 22.68
N LEU A 118 4.31 -0.74 22.34
CA LEU A 118 5.31 0.10 23.01
C LEU A 118 5.05 1.60 22.78
N TYR A 119 4.64 1.97 21.56
CA TYR A 119 4.22 3.34 21.25
C TYR A 119 3.05 3.80 22.15
N GLU A 120 2.03 2.96 22.31
CA GLU A 120 0.86 3.27 23.15
C GLU A 120 1.20 3.36 24.64
N GLN A 121 2.25 2.67 25.08
CA GLN A 121 2.82 2.77 26.42
C GLN A 121 3.67 4.03 26.64
N GLY A 122 3.91 4.83 25.59
CA GLY A 122 4.69 6.06 25.66
C GLY A 122 6.20 5.86 25.60
N ASP A 123 6.68 4.72 25.10
CA ASP A 123 8.11 4.49 24.91
C ASP A 123 8.69 5.44 23.84
N GLU A 124 9.72 6.21 24.21
CA GLU A 124 10.27 7.28 23.36
C GLU A 124 10.88 6.75 22.06
N GLU A 125 11.51 5.57 22.08
CA GLU A 125 12.11 5.00 20.88
C GLU A 125 11.05 4.41 19.95
N ALA A 126 10.00 3.80 20.51
CA ALA A 126 8.87 3.32 19.72
C ALA A 126 8.13 4.49 19.06
N ILE A 127 7.97 5.61 19.77
CA ILE A 127 7.43 6.86 19.21
C ILE A 127 8.26 7.33 18.02
N LYS A 128 9.60 7.39 18.14
CA LYS A 128 10.48 7.78 17.02
C LYS A 128 10.33 6.85 15.81
N LEU A 129 10.28 5.53 16.03
CA LEU A 129 10.11 4.56 14.95
C LEU A 129 8.79 4.72 14.20
N VAL A 130 7.68 4.87 14.94
CA VAL A 130 6.35 5.06 14.36
C VAL A 130 6.21 6.41 13.68
N ASP A 131 6.74 7.49 14.25
CA ASP A 131 6.70 8.82 13.64
C ASP A 131 7.57 8.89 12.36
N GLN A 132 8.69 8.15 12.31
CA GLN A 132 9.49 8.02 11.09
C GLN A 132 8.74 7.25 10.01
N MET A 133 8.16 6.09 10.35
CA MET A 133 7.31 5.31 9.44
C MET A 133 6.14 6.14 8.90
N THR A 134 5.49 6.93 9.76
CA THR A 134 4.39 7.84 9.41
C THR A 134 4.84 8.89 8.40
N THR A 135 6.05 9.44 8.57
CA THR A 135 6.64 10.42 7.65
C THR A 135 6.97 9.78 6.30
N ASP A 136 7.54 8.58 6.31
CA ASP A 136 7.90 7.84 5.11
C ASP A 136 6.67 7.47 4.27
N LEU A 137 5.58 7.03 4.92
CA LEU A 137 4.30 6.80 4.24
C LEU A 137 3.75 8.09 3.62
N ALA A 138 3.81 9.22 4.34
CA ALA A 138 3.33 10.50 3.83
C ALA A 138 4.10 10.96 2.57
N ILE A 139 5.42 10.74 2.53
CA ILE A 139 6.26 11.01 1.35
C ILE A 139 5.90 10.05 0.20
N MET A 140 5.74 8.76 0.50
CA MET A 140 5.33 7.79 -0.53
C MET A 140 3.97 8.16 -1.14
N PHE A 141 2.96 8.45 -0.32
CA PHE A 141 1.64 8.84 -0.81
C PHE A 141 1.66 10.19 -1.55
N SER A 142 2.52 11.14 -1.17
CA SER A 142 2.66 12.39 -1.92
C SER A 142 3.25 12.17 -3.31
N HIS A 143 4.27 11.32 -3.44
CA HIS A 143 4.80 10.92 -4.75
C HIS A 143 3.72 10.31 -5.64
N VAL A 144 2.90 9.41 -5.08
CA VAL A 144 1.80 8.80 -5.83
C VAL A 144 0.78 9.86 -6.23
N ALA A 145 0.31 10.68 -5.30
CA ALA A 145 -0.70 11.71 -5.55
C ALA A 145 -0.26 12.72 -6.61
N LEU A 146 1.01 13.15 -6.57
CA LEU A 146 1.58 14.10 -7.54
C LEU A 146 1.67 13.53 -8.97
N VAL A 147 1.64 12.21 -9.12
CA VAL A 147 1.71 11.53 -10.43
C VAL A 147 0.32 11.10 -10.91
N THR A 148 -0.55 10.63 -10.02
CA THR A 148 -1.81 9.98 -10.38
C THR A 148 -3.06 10.80 -10.10
N ASP A 149 -2.97 11.81 -9.23
CA ASP A 149 -4.08 12.66 -8.77
C ASP A 149 -5.37 11.85 -8.46
N PRO A 150 -5.31 10.87 -7.53
CA PRO A 150 -6.44 10.00 -7.28
C PRO A 150 -7.53 10.73 -6.49
N HIS A 151 -8.77 10.29 -6.64
CA HIS A 151 -9.87 10.79 -5.80
C HIS A 151 -9.79 10.20 -4.39
N ILE A 152 -9.29 8.97 -4.30
CA ILE A 152 -9.25 8.20 -3.07
C ILE A 152 -8.05 7.26 -3.03
N PHE A 153 -7.39 7.24 -1.88
CA PHE A 153 -6.51 6.17 -1.43
C PHE A 153 -7.30 5.17 -0.59
N VAL A 154 -7.35 3.92 -1.02
CA VAL A 154 -7.92 2.80 -0.26
C VAL A 154 -6.79 1.97 0.33
N LEU A 155 -6.75 1.85 1.66
CA LEU A 155 -5.65 1.24 2.38
C LEU A 155 -6.07 -0.10 3.00
N GLY A 156 -5.35 -1.16 2.65
CA GLY A 156 -5.49 -2.49 3.24
C GLY A 156 -4.20 -2.96 3.93
N GLY A 157 -4.21 -4.23 4.35
CA GLY A 157 -3.03 -4.89 4.92
C GLY A 157 -2.96 -4.86 6.44
N GLY A 158 -2.11 -5.71 7.02
CA GLY A 158 -2.09 -5.99 8.47
C GLY A 158 -1.74 -4.78 9.34
N VAL A 159 -1.02 -3.79 8.81
CA VAL A 159 -0.62 -2.58 9.55
C VAL A 159 -1.80 -1.62 9.77
N MET A 160 -2.87 -1.74 8.97
CA MET A 160 -4.11 -0.97 9.16
C MET A 160 -4.81 -1.26 10.49
N LYS A 161 -4.52 -2.40 11.14
CA LYS A 161 -5.02 -2.70 12.49
C LYS A 161 -4.61 -1.66 13.53
N SER A 162 -3.51 -0.95 13.31
CA SER A 162 -3.01 0.14 14.16
C SER A 162 -3.19 1.51 13.51
N LYS A 163 -4.08 1.66 12.53
CA LYS A 163 -4.27 2.92 11.77
C LYS A 163 -4.52 4.14 12.64
N ALA A 164 -5.20 3.98 13.77
CA ALA A 164 -5.48 5.09 14.69
C ALA A 164 -4.20 5.78 15.22
N VAL A 165 -3.10 5.04 15.28
CA VAL A 165 -1.81 5.52 15.76
C VAL A 165 -1.11 6.43 14.74
N TRP A 166 -1.12 6.05 13.45
CA TRP A 166 -0.27 6.66 12.43
C TRP A 166 -1.04 7.38 11.32
N MET A 167 -2.23 6.92 10.95
CA MET A 167 -2.95 7.40 9.76
C MET A 167 -3.35 8.87 9.84
N PRO A 168 -3.89 9.41 10.97
CA PRO A 168 -4.19 10.83 11.07
C PRO A 168 -2.95 11.71 10.93
N LYS A 169 -1.84 11.33 11.58
CA LYS A 169 -0.56 12.05 11.49
C LYS A 169 0.04 11.98 10.08
N MET A 170 -0.09 10.84 9.42
CA MET A 170 0.36 10.62 8.04
C MET A 170 -0.39 11.56 7.09
N ILE A 171 -1.73 11.64 7.20
CA ILE A 171 -2.56 12.53 6.37
C ILE A 171 -2.14 14.00 6.56
N GLU A 172 -1.91 14.43 7.79
CA GLU A 172 -1.47 15.82 8.06
C GLU A 172 -0.09 16.11 7.45
N LYS A 173 0.87 15.18 7.54
CA LYS A 173 2.17 15.33 6.86
C LYS A 173 2.02 15.31 5.34
N PHE A 174 1.21 14.41 4.80
CA PHE A 174 0.93 14.30 3.36
C PHE A 174 0.47 15.64 2.78
N LYS A 175 -0.44 16.34 3.46
CA LYS A 175 -0.94 17.67 3.03
C LYS A 175 0.18 18.72 2.86
N SER A 176 1.28 18.60 3.62
CA SER A 176 2.44 19.49 3.51
C SER A 176 3.34 19.17 2.30
N PHE A 177 3.23 17.97 1.73
CA PHE A 177 4.06 17.50 0.62
C PHE A 177 3.38 17.60 -0.75
N VAL A 178 2.10 18.01 -0.79
CA VAL A 178 1.31 18.12 -2.02
C VAL A 178 0.79 19.54 -2.26
N HIS A 179 0.37 19.80 -3.50
CA HIS A 179 -0.28 21.04 -3.88
C HIS A 179 -1.57 21.26 -3.07
N PRO A 180 -1.94 22.50 -2.69
CA PRO A 180 -3.16 22.76 -1.91
C PRO A 180 -4.44 22.10 -2.48
N GLY A 181 -4.58 22.04 -3.80
CA GLY A 181 -5.71 21.40 -4.48
C GLY A 181 -5.83 19.88 -4.29
N MET A 182 -4.75 19.20 -3.87
CA MET A 182 -4.72 17.74 -3.66
C MET A 182 -4.93 17.36 -2.19
N ARG A 183 -5.05 18.33 -1.28
CA ARG A 183 -5.13 18.08 0.18
C ARG A 183 -6.43 17.41 0.63
N GLU A 184 -7.45 17.46 -0.23
CA GLU A 184 -8.78 16.90 0.01
C GLU A 184 -8.95 15.47 -0.54
N VAL A 185 -7.87 14.85 -1.03
CA VAL A 185 -7.91 13.43 -1.41
C VAL A 185 -8.35 12.57 -0.21
N ILE A 186 -9.23 11.61 -0.46
CA ILE A 186 -9.81 10.77 0.58
C ILE A 186 -8.81 9.65 0.93
N PHE A 187 -8.61 9.40 2.22
CA PHE A 187 -7.91 8.21 2.70
C PHE A 187 -8.90 7.36 3.48
N THR A 188 -9.10 6.10 3.07
CA THR A 188 -10.04 5.18 3.72
C THR A 188 -9.44 3.79 3.90
N GLU A 189 -10.05 2.98 4.75
CA GLU A 189 -9.74 1.56 4.88
C GLU A 189 -10.47 0.75 3.80
N ALA A 190 -9.83 -0.33 3.35
CA ALA A 190 -10.40 -1.35 2.47
C ALA A 190 -11.63 -2.02 3.10
N GLU A 191 -12.65 -2.31 2.29
CA GLU A 191 -13.93 -2.90 2.73
C GLU A 191 -14.10 -4.37 2.37
N CYS A 192 -13.45 -4.84 1.30
CA CYS A 192 -13.62 -6.19 0.80
C CYS A 192 -13.03 -7.22 1.79
N SER A 193 -13.78 -8.30 2.05
CA SER A 193 -13.35 -9.36 2.97
C SER A 193 -12.25 -10.26 2.39
N GLU A 194 -12.30 -10.53 1.08
CA GLU A 194 -11.34 -11.36 0.36
C GLU A 194 -10.89 -10.65 -0.93
N PRO A 195 -10.24 -9.48 -0.82
CA PRO A 195 -10.04 -8.57 -1.95
C PRO A 195 -9.22 -9.21 -3.09
N GLY A 196 -8.25 -10.07 -2.79
CA GLY A 196 -7.47 -10.77 -3.82
C GLY A 196 -8.32 -11.73 -4.67
N ILE A 197 -9.19 -12.52 -4.04
CA ILE A 197 -10.05 -13.48 -4.76
C ILE A 197 -11.17 -12.74 -5.51
N MET A 198 -11.83 -11.80 -4.83
CA MET A 198 -12.87 -10.96 -5.44
C MET A 198 -12.32 -10.18 -6.63
N GLY A 199 -11.10 -9.67 -6.52
CA GLY A 199 -10.41 -8.93 -7.56
C GLY A 199 -9.99 -9.78 -8.75
N ALA A 200 -9.49 -10.99 -8.49
CA ALA A 200 -9.17 -11.94 -9.55
C ALA A 200 -10.40 -12.26 -10.42
N ALA A 201 -11.59 -12.36 -9.80
CA ALA A 201 -12.85 -12.54 -10.51
C ALA A 201 -13.27 -11.32 -11.37
N MET A 202 -12.69 -10.14 -11.11
CA MET A 202 -12.97 -8.90 -11.84
C MET A 202 -11.97 -8.59 -12.94
N LEU A 203 -10.85 -9.33 -13.02
CA LEU A 203 -9.86 -9.14 -14.09
C LEU A 203 -10.46 -9.18 -15.50
N PRO A 204 -11.45 -10.05 -15.84
CA PRO A 204 -12.12 -10.02 -17.13
C PRO A 204 -12.74 -8.65 -17.45
N ILE A 205 -13.44 -8.04 -16.47
CA ILE A 205 -14.07 -6.70 -16.58
C ILE A 205 -13.01 -5.64 -16.90
N SER A 206 -11.88 -5.70 -16.19
CA SER A 206 -10.76 -4.78 -16.44
C SER A 206 -10.15 -4.94 -17.84
N ASN A 207 -10.28 -6.13 -18.44
CA ASN A 207 -9.81 -6.45 -19.79
C ASN A 207 -10.89 -6.29 -20.88
N GLY A 208 -12.07 -5.78 -20.52
CA GLY A 208 -13.15 -5.46 -21.47
C GLY A 208 -14.07 -6.63 -21.83
N LEU A 209 -14.08 -7.70 -21.02
CA LEU A 209 -15.10 -8.76 -21.05
C LEU A 209 -16.23 -8.46 -20.07
#